data_AF-A0A7S2JR45-F1
#
_entry.id   AF-A0A7S2JR45-F1
#
_cell.length_a   1.000
_cell.length_b   1.000
_cell.length_c   1.000
_cell.angle_alpha   90.00
_cell.angle_beta   90.00
_cell.angle_gamma   90.00
#
_symmetry.space_group_name_H-M   'P 1'
#
loop_
_entity.id
_entity.type
_entity.pdbx_description
1 polymer ?
#
loop_
_entity_poly.entity_id
_entity_poly.type
_entity_poly.pdbx_seq_one_letter_code
_entity_poly.pdbx_strand_id
1 'polypeptide(L)'
;VTACCGATGSFAVQIAKAAGATIIGTVGSEDKVAVARRLGVDRVVQYKEEDLAAVLANEFPGGVDVAYDGVGGPLLGAICSHLKPRGTVLVVGSISQYP
;
A
#
# COMPACT_ATOMS: atom_id res chain seq x y z
N VAL A 1 -0.26 1.70 -1.58
CA VAL A 1 -1.70 1.91 -1.21
C VAL A 1 -2.08 0.87 -0.17
N THR A 2 -2.35 1.28 1.07
CA THR A 2 -2.85 0.33 2.09
C THR A 2 -4.35 0.08 1.91
N ALA A 3 -4.83 -1.10 2.32
CA ALA A 3 -6.22 -1.53 2.15
C ALA A 3 -6.72 -1.35 0.70
N CYS A 4 -5.91 -1.79 -0.28
CA CYS A 4 -6.09 -1.44 -1.68
C CYS A 4 -7.36 -2.01 -2.34
N CYS A 5 -7.98 -3.02 -1.74
CA CYS A 5 -9.26 -3.60 -2.17
C CYS A 5 -10.48 -2.97 -1.46
N GLY A 6 -10.28 -1.97 -0.59
CA GLY A 6 -11.37 -1.23 0.04
C GLY A 6 -12.01 -0.20 -0.90
N ALA A 7 -13.10 0.42 -0.46
CA ALA A 7 -13.85 1.40 -1.28
C ALA A 7 -12.94 2.50 -1.83
N THR A 8 -12.29 3.28 -0.95
CA THR A 8 -11.40 4.37 -1.36
C THR A 8 -10.06 3.89 -1.91
N GLY A 9 -9.50 2.80 -1.34
CA GLY A 9 -8.24 2.21 -1.79
C GLY A 9 -8.29 1.72 -3.24
N SER A 10 -9.41 1.14 -3.67
CA SER A 10 -9.58 0.63 -5.04
C SER A 10 -9.59 1.74 -6.09
N PHE A 11 -10.16 2.92 -5.77
CA PHE A 11 -10.05 4.10 -6.62
C PHE A 11 -8.64 4.67 -6.62
N ALA A 12 -7.98 4.74 -5.46
CA ALA A 12 -6.61 5.22 -5.37
C ALA A 12 -5.65 4.39 -6.23
N VAL A 13 -5.80 3.05 -6.25
CA VAL A 13 -5.05 2.16 -7.15
C VAL A 13 -5.29 2.53 -8.61
N GLN A 14 -6.54 2.61 -9.05
CA GLN A 14 -6.87 2.84 -10.45
C GLN A 14 -6.43 4.23 -10.94
N ILE A 15 -6.59 5.26 -10.11
CA ILE A 15 -6.13 6.63 -10.41
C ILE A 15 -4.61 6.64 -10.53
N ALA A 16 -3.89 6.05 -9.58
CA ALA A 16 -2.43 5.99 -9.62
C ALA A 16 -1.92 5.17 -10.83
N LYS A 17 -2.61 4.07 -11.17
CA LYS A 17 -2.30 3.26 -12.34
C LYS A 17 -2.51 4.05 -13.64
N ALA A 18 -3.60 4.79 -13.75
CA ALA A 18 -3.87 5.68 -14.89
C ALA A 18 -2.83 6.80 -15.02
N ALA A 19 -2.22 7.22 -13.91
CA ALA A 19 -1.10 8.16 -13.88
C ALA A 19 0.27 7.50 -14.22
N GLY A 20 0.30 6.21 -14.55
CA GLY A 20 1.52 5.49 -14.93
C GLY A 20 2.38 5.00 -13.77
N ALA A 21 1.85 4.99 -12.53
CA ALA A 21 2.61 4.53 -11.38
C ALA A 21 2.67 2.99 -11.31
N THR A 22 3.78 2.48 -10.77
CA THR A 22 3.88 1.10 -10.28
C THR A 22 3.26 1.02 -8.89
N ILE A 23 2.30 0.10 -8.71
CA ILE A 23 1.47 0.06 -7.52
C ILE A 23 1.86 -1.11 -6.62
N ILE A 24 2.26 -0.77 -5.39
CA ILE A 24 2.37 -1.70 -4.26
C ILE A 24 1.11 -1.57 -3.42
N GLY A 25 0.37 -2.65 -3.23
CA GLY A 25 -0.93 -2.67 -2.56
C GLY A 25 -1.00 -3.70 -1.44
N THR A 26 -1.56 -3.35 -0.29
CA THR A 26 -1.71 -4.30 0.83
C THR A 26 -3.12 -4.88 0.95
N VAL A 27 -3.20 -6.18 1.22
CA VAL A 27 -4.45 -6.92 1.46
C VAL A 27 -4.35 -7.83 2.67
N GLY A 28 -5.49 -8.14 3.30
CA GLY A 28 -5.55 -8.93 4.54
C GLY A 28 -6.05 -10.36 4.37
N SER A 29 -6.27 -10.84 3.15
CA SER A 29 -6.74 -12.20 2.84
C SER A 29 -6.35 -12.63 1.42
N GLU A 30 -6.33 -13.93 1.15
CA GLU A 30 -5.86 -14.54 -0.12
C GLU A 30 -6.83 -14.30 -1.26
N ASP A 31 -8.12 -14.42 -0.95
CA ASP A 31 -9.25 -14.06 -1.79
C ASP A 31 -9.15 -12.64 -2.36
N LYS A 32 -8.51 -11.70 -1.64
CA LYS A 32 -8.30 -10.32 -2.12
C LYS A 32 -7.08 -10.16 -3.01
N VAL A 33 -6.16 -11.12 -3.08
CA VAL A 33 -4.96 -11.04 -3.93
C VAL A 33 -5.35 -10.99 -5.40
N ALA A 34 -6.27 -11.86 -5.83
CA ALA A 34 -6.78 -11.86 -7.19
C ALA A 34 -7.53 -10.57 -7.54
N VAL A 35 -8.28 -10.01 -6.59
CA VAL A 35 -8.99 -8.73 -6.76
C VAL A 35 -8.00 -7.58 -6.92
N ALA A 36 -6.97 -7.50 -6.07
CA ALA A 36 -5.95 -6.46 -6.15
C ALA A 36 -5.24 -6.47 -7.52
N ARG A 37 -4.87 -7.64 -8.03
CA ARG A 37 -4.27 -7.77 -9.36
C ARG A 37 -5.19 -7.27 -10.47
N ARG A 38 -6.49 -7.60 -10.40
CA ARG A 38 -7.50 -7.10 -11.36
C ARG A 38 -7.67 -5.58 -11.32
N LEU A 39 -7.48 -4.96 -10.15
CA LEU A 39 -7.52 -3.50 -10.00
C LEU A 39 -6.26 -2.81 -10.58
N GLY A 40 -5.22 -3.56 -10.95
CA GLY A 40 -3.98 -3.02 -11.48
C GLY A 40 -2.86 -2.87 -10.45
N VAL A 41 -2.96 -3.55 -9.31
CA VAL A 41 -1.84 -3.64 -8.35
C VAL A 41 -0.74 -4.53 -8.93
N ASP A 42 0.47 -3.99 -9.06
CA ASP A 42 1.63 -4.69 -9.60
C ASP A 42 2.26 -5.64 -8.58
N ARG A 43 2.44 -5.16 -7.33
CA ARG A 43 2.91 -5.97 -6.20
C ARG A 43 1.87 -5.96 -5.08
N VAL A 44 1.19 -7.09 -4.92
CA VAL A 44 0.24 -7.31 -3.83
C VAL A 44 0.99 -7.86 -2.63
N VAL A 45 0.94 -7.18 -1.49
CA VAL A 45 1.52 -7.62 -0.22
C VAL A 45 0.40 -8.09 0.68
N GLN A 46 0.40 -9.37 1.03
CA GLN A 46 -0.56 -9.90 1.98
C GLN A 46 -0.02 -9.74 3.39
N TYR A 47 -0.39 -8.65 4.07
CA TYR A 47 0.28 -8.20 5.30
C TYR A 47 0.16 -9.13 6.52
N LYS A 48 -0.62 -10.22 6.41
CA LYS A 48 -0.70 -11.27 7.43
C LYS A 48 0.32 -12.39 7.23
N GLU A 49 0.78 -12.59 6.01
CA GLU A 49 1.76 -13.63 5.64
C GLU A 49 3.12 -13.02 5.29
N GLU A 50 3.15 -11.74 4.89
CA GLU A 50 4.34 -11.01 4.48
C GLU A 50 4.55 -9.75 5.33
N ASP A 51 5.79 -9.48 5.72
CA ASP A 51 6.17 -8.22 6.37
C ASP A 51 6.39 -7.11 5.34
N LEU A 52 5.60 -6.02 5.45
CA LEU A 52 5.67 -4.93 4.48
C LEU A 52 7.04 -4.24 4.48
N ALA A 53 7.67 -4.06 5.64
CA ALA A 53 8.97 -3.38 5.71
C ALA A 53 10.05 -4.20 5.01
N ALA A 54 10.07 -5.52 5.22
CA ALA A 54 10.97 -6.44 4.56
C ALA A 54 10.74 -6.47 3.04
N VAL A 55 9.49 -6.51 2.59
CA VAL A 55 9.17 -6.44 1.15
C VAL A 55 9.68 -5.13 0.54
N LEU A 56 9.42 -3.99 1.19
CA LEU A 56 9.89 -2.70 0.70
C LEU A 56 11.43 -2.62 0.65
N ALA A 57 12.12 -3.09 1.68
CA ALA A 57 13.58 -3.10 1.72
C ALA A 57 14.20 -3.98 0.64
N ASN A 58 13.63 -5.16 0.39
CA ASN A 58 14.22 -6.17 -0.50
C ASN A 58 13.85 -5.94 -1.98
N GLU A 59 12.59 -5.62 -2.27
CA GLU A 59 12.10 -5.50 -3.64
C GLU A 59 12.12 -4.05 -4.15
N PHE A 60 12.08 -3.07 -3.24
CA PHE A 60 12.03 -1.64 -3.57
C PHE A 60 13.06 -0.85 -2.77
N PRO A 61 14.37 -1.18 -2.85
CA PRO A 61 15.41 -0.56 -2.02
C PRO A 61 15.55 0.95 -2.23
N GLY A 62 15.06 1.47 -3.36
CA GLY A 62 14.99 2.90 -3.63
C GLY A 62 13.87 3.63 -2.88
N GLY A 63 12.98 2.93 -2.17
CA GLY A 63 11.84 3.49 -1.45
C GLY A 63 10.62 3.81 -2.32
N VAL A 64 9.59 4.39 -1.70
CA VAL A 64 8.33 4.77 -2.35
C VAL A 64 8.22 6.29 -2.51
N ASP A 65 7.71 6.73 -3.66
CA ASP A 65 7.53 8.16 -3.98
C ASP A 65 6.28 8.73 -3.30
N VAL A 66 5.18 7.96 -3.32
CA VAL A 66 3.90 8.37 -2.76
C VAL A 66 3.26 7.18 -2.06
N ALA A 67 2.72 7.42 -0.86
CA ALA A 67 1.94 6.44 -0.14
C ALA A 67 0.54 6.97 0.16
N TYR A 68 -0.47 6.20 -0.23
CA TYR A 68 -1.83 6.34 0.29
C TYR A 68 -1.97 5.40 1.47
N ASP A 69 -2.27 5.94 2.65
CA ASP A 69 -2.54 5.15 3.85
C ASP A 69 -3.92 5.41 4.44
N GLY A 70 -4.75 4.37 4.49
CA GLY A 70 -6.03 4.36 5.20
C GLY A 70 -6.03 3.50 6.46
N VAL A 71 -4.89 2.91 6.83
CA VAL A 71 -4.82 1.90 7.91
C VAL A 71 -4.17 2.45 9.17
N GLY A 72 -3.05 3.16 9.05
CA GLY A 72 -2.27 3.63 10.19
C GLY A 72 -1.43 2.53 10.84
N GLY A 73 -0.98 2.81 12.07
CA GLY A 73 -0.26 1.83 12.89
C GLY A 73 1.06 1.33 12.28
N PRO A 74 1.40 0.04 12.44
CA PRO A 74 2.67 -0.51 11.95
C PRO A 74 2.86 -0.41 10.43
N LEU A 75 1.78 -0.48 9.64
CA LEU A 75 1.85 -0.33 8.19
C LEU A 75 2.31 1.08 7.80
N LEU A 76 1.78 2.11 8.46
CA LEU A 76 2.23 3.49 8.27
C LEU A 76 3.69 3.67 8.69
N GLY A 77 4.09 3.06 9.82
CA GLY A 77 5.48 3.05 10.27
C GLY A 77 6.43 2.48 9.22
N ALA A 78 6.10 1.31 8.67
CA ALA A 78 6.89 0.67 7.60
C ALA A 78 7.01 1.56 6.36
N ILE A 79 5.92 2.21 5.95
CA ILE A 79 5.90 3.15 4.82
C ILE A 79 6.83 4.34 5.10
N CYS A 80 6.69 4.99 6.25
CA CYS A 80 7.47 6.17 6.61
C CYS A 80 8.98 5.90 6.61
N SER A 81 9.40 4.71 7.05
CA SER A 81 10.81 4.29 7.03
C SER A 81 11.36 4.01 5.63
N HIS A 82 10.50 3.84 4.63
CA HIS A 82 10.87 3.50 3.25
C HIS A 82 10.44 4.56 2.23
N LEU A 83 10.20 5.80 2.66
CA LEU A 83 9.96 6.91 1.74
C LEU A 83 11.25 7.36 1.07
N LYS A 84 11.13 7.71 -0.21
CA LYS A 84 12.18 8.45 -0.91
C LYS A 84 12.35 9.86 -0.32
N PRO A 85 13.51 10.50 -0.53
CA PRO A 85 13.63 11.94 -0.36
C PRO A 85 12.51 12.65 -1.12
N ARG A 86 11.77 13.54 -0.43
CA ARG A 86 10.57 14.24 -0.95
C ARG A 86 9.36 13.32 -1.22
N GLY A 87 9.41 12.07 -0.77
CA GLY A 87 8.28 11.18 -0.77
C GLY A 87 7.15 11.72 0.10
N THR A 88 5.91 11.49 -0.32
CA THR A 88 4.72 12.06 0.35
C THR A 88 3.79 10.95 0.83
N VAL A 89 3.33 11.06 2.07
CA VAL A 89 2.28 10.19 2.60
C VAL A 89 0.98 10.98 2.66
N LEU A 90 -0.03 10.48 1.94
CA LEU A 90 -1.42 10.89 2.10
C LEU A 90 -2.06 10.01 3.17
N VAL A 91 -2.19 10.57 4.37
CA VAL A 91 -2.89 9.94 5.49
C VAL A 91 -4.39 10.20 5.32
N VAL A 92 -5.13 9.18 4.90
CA VAL A 92 -6.58 9.25 4.69
C VAL A 92 -7.36 8.75 5.90
N GLY A 93 -6.79 7.82 6.67
CA GLY A 93 -7.41 7.30 7.88
C GLY A 93 -6.49 6.37 8.64
N SER A 94 -6.94 6.01 9.85
CA SER A 94 -6.20 5.16 10.78
C SER A 94 -7.12 4.06 11.34
N ILE A 95 -7.80 3.32 10.46
CA ILE A 95 -8.84 2.34 10.87
C ILE A 95 -8.32 1.30 11.88
N SER A 96 -7.02 1.00 11.90
CA SER A 96 -6.46 0.07 12.88
C SER A 96 -6.39 0.65 14.31
N GLN A 97 -6.56 1.96 14.45
CA GLN A 97 -6.41 2.72 15.70
C GLN A 97 -7.75 3.28 16.20
N TYR A 98 -8.82 3.09 15.44
CA TYR A 98 -10.16 3.52 15.86
C TYR A 98 -10.70 2.54 16.93
N PRO A 99 -11.51 3.04 17.89
CA PRO A 99 -12.09 2.22 18.95
C PRO A 99 -13.07 1.16 18.43
#